data_AF-A0A3M1MVW8-F1
#
_entry.id   AF-A0A3M1MVW8-F1
#
_cell.length_a   1.000
_cell.length_b   1.000
_cell.length_c   1.000
_cell.angle_alpha   90.00
_cell.angle_beta   90.00
_cell.angle_gamma   90.00
#
_symmetry.space_group_name_H-M   'P 1'
#
loop_
_entity.id
_entity.type
_entity.pdbx_description
1 polymer ?
#
loop_
_entity_poly.entity_id
_entity_poly.type
_entity_poly.pdbx_seq_one_letter_code
_entity_poly.pdbx_strand_id
1 'polypeptide(L)' 'MTRTNNLNVSGLTPIIAPGDLKQVLPLDEEGARFVTASRDAIKAILRGEDRRLFAVVGPCSIHDPKA' A
#
# COMPACT_ATOMS: atom_id res chain seq x y z
N MET A 1 8.68 28.77 -33.12
CA MET A 1 7.79 27.65 -32.72
C MET A 1 7.15 27.98 -31.39
N THR A 2 5.82 27.93 -31.30
CA THR A 2 5.09 28.14 -30.04
C THR A 2 5.19 26.89 -29.19
N ARG A 3 5.59 27.04 -27.92
CA ARG A 3 5.55 25.95 -26.96
C ARG A 3 4.10 25.56 -26.73
N THR A 4 3.76 24.27 -26.92
CA THR A 4 2.40 23.74 -26.76
C THR A 4 2.28 22.73 -25.61
N ASN A 5 3.39 22.35 -24.99
CA ASN A 5 3.43 21.34 -23.92
C ASN A 5 3.84 21.96 -22.57
N ASN A 6 3.35 21.37 -21.47
CA ASN A 6 3.63 21.74 -20.09
C ASN A 6 3.39 23.24 -19.83
N LEU A 7 2.30 23.79 -20.37
CA LEU A 7 2.01 25.24 -20.31
C LEU A 7 1.76 25.73 -18.88
N ASN A 8 1.07 24.91 -18.08
CA ASN A 8 0.66 25.22 -16.70
C ASN A 8 1.27 24.26 -15.68
N VAL A 9 2.41 23.63 -16.00
CA VAL A 9 3.10 22.72 -15.09
C VAL A 9 4.03 23.55 -14.20
N SER A 10 3.75 23.55 -12.89
CA SER A 10 4.57 24.27 -11.89
C SER A 10 5.93 23.62 -11.64
N GLY A 11 6.04 22.31 -11.87
CA GLY A 11 7.28 21.57 -11.74
C GLY A 11 7.12 20.10 -12.09
N LEU A 12 8.25 19.44 -12.34
CA LEU A 12 8.35 18.00 -12.51
C LEU A 12 9.40 17.49 -11.54
N THR A 13 9.00 16.59 -10.65
CA THR A 13 9.90 15.99 -9.66
C THR A 13 9.96 14.49 -9.92
N PRO A 14 11.12 13.94 -10.27
CA PRO A 14 11.31 12.49 -10.32
C PRO A 14 11.08 11.88 -8.94
N ILE A 15 10.43 10.71 -8.90
CA ILE A 15 10.23 9.93 -7.68
C ILE A 15 10.96 8.60 -7.78
N ILE A 16 11.32 8.02 -6.64
CA ILE A 16 11.99 6.71 -6.57
C ILE A 16 11.16 5.64 -7.29
N ALA A 17 11.82 4.77 -8.05
CA ALA A 17 11.15 3.67 -8.72
C ALA A 17 10.64 2.65 -7.69
N PRO A 18 9.50 1.97 -7.92
CA PRO A 18 8.99 0.96 -6.99
C PRO A 18 9.97 -0.17 -6.69
N GLY A 19 10.82 -0.55 -7.66
CA GLY A 19 11.86 -1.55 -7.47
C GLY A 19 12.92 -1.10 -6.45
N ASP A 20 13.43 0.12 -6.63
CA ASP A 20 14.45 0.70 -5.74
C ASP A 20 13.89 0.91 -4.33
N LEU A 21 12.63 1.35 -4.20
CA LEU A 21 12.00 1.53 -2.88
C LEU A 21 11.89 0.20 -2.11
N LYS A 22 11.59 -0.91 -2.81
CA LYS A 22 11.56 -2.25 -2.20
C LYS A 22 12.94 -2.74 -1.76
N GLN A 23 14.01 -2.25 -2.37
CA GLN A 23 15.37 -2.56 -1.92
C GLN A 23 15.72 -1.78 -0.64
N VAL A 24 15.25 -0.54 -0.51
CA VAL A 24 15.45 0.28 0.70
C VAL A 24 14.61 -0.25 1.88
N LEU A 25 13.39 -0.71 1.61
CA LEU A 25 12.45 -1.24 2.60
C LEU A 25 12.05 -2.67 2.22
N PRO A 26 12.96 -3.65 2.38
CA PRO A 26 12.66 -5.04 2.06
C PRO A 26 11.59 -5.59 3.01
N LEU A 27 10.66 -6.36 2.46
CA LEU A 27 9.71 -7.13 3.25
C LEU A 27 10.46 -8.32 3.87
N ASP A 28 10.39 -8.46 5.19
CA ASP A 28 10.94 -9.60 5.89
C ASP A 28 10.04 -10.85 5.79
N GLU A 29 10.58 -11.99 6.19
CA GLU A 29 9.86 -13.26 6.11
C GLU A 29 8.64 -13.31 7.03
N GLU A 30 8.69 -12.60 8.16
CA GLU A 30 7.56 -12.50 9.09
C GLU A 30 6.41 -11.71 8.48
N GLY A 31 6.68 -10.54 7.92
CA GLY A 31 5.70 -9.72 7.20
C GLY A 31 5.13 -10.43 5.99
N ALA A 32 5.95 -11.16 5.22
CA ALA A 32 5.49 -11.96 4.09
C ALA A 32 4.52 -13.07 4.51
N ARG A 33 4.85 -13.78 5.59
CA ARG A 33 3.98 -14.83 6.16
C ARG A 33 2.68 -14.24 6.70
N PHE A 34 2.77 -13.14 7.45
CA PHE A 34 1.61 -12.44 8.00
C PHE A 34 0.64 -12.02 6.89
N VAL A 35 1.13 -11.29 5.87
CA VAL A 35 0.29 -10.83 4.75
C VAL A 35 -0.37 -12.00 4.02
N THR A 36 0.36 -13.09 3.80
CA THR A 36 -0.17 -14.28 3.11
C THR A 36 -1.27 -14.94 3.95
N ALA A 37 -1.00 -15.22 5.23
CA ALA A 37 -1.95 -15.85 6.13
C ALA A 37 -3.22 -14.99 6.34
N SER A 38 -3.07 -13.67 6.51
CA SER A 38 -4.20 -12.74 6.63
C SER A 38 -5.07 -12.76 5.37
N ARG A 39 -4.47 -12.77 4.17
CA ARG A 39 -5.22 -12.86 2.91
C ARG A 39 -6.02 -14.14 2.81
N ASP A 40 -5.44 -15.26 3.19
CA ASP A 40 -6.14 -16.55 3.12
C ASP A 40 -7.27 -16.63 4.16
N ALA A 41 -7.06 -16.13 5.38
CA ALA A 41 -8.12 -16.00 6.38
C ALA A 41 -9.27 -15.10 5.90
N ILE A 42 -8.96 -13.93 5.33
CA ILE A 42 -10.00 -13.02 4.80
C ILE A 42 -10.77 -13.68 3.66
N LYS A 43 -10.10 -14.41 2.74
CA LYS A 43 -10.79 -15.16 1.67
C LYS A 43 -11.75 -16.20 2.23
N ALA A 44 -11.34 -16.95 3.27
CA ALA A 44 -12.20 -17.96 3.90
C ALA A 44 -13.44 -17.32 4.55
N ILE A 45 -13.29 -16.18 5.22
CA ILE A 45 -14.40 -15.41 5.79
C ILE A 45 -15.36 -14.95 4.68
N LEU A 46 -14.83 -14.35 3.61
CA LEU A 46 -15.64 -13.86 2.48
C LEU A 46 -16.38 -14.98 1.74
N ARG A 47 -15.84 -16.20 1.75
CA ARG A 47 -16.48 -17.39 1.20
C ARG A 47 -17.49 -18.06 2.15
N GLY A 48 -17.56 -17.61 3.40
CA GLY A 48 -18.38 -18.25 4.44
C GLY A 48 -17.82 -19.57 4.97
N GLU A 49 -16.58 -19.92 4.60
CA GLU A 49 -15.85 -21.10 5.09
C GLU A 49 -15.35 -20.89 6.53
N ASP A 50 -15.16 -19.63 6.91
CA ASP A 50 -14.84 -19.18 8.26
C ASP A 50 -15.94 -18.24 8.75
N ARG A 51 -16.52 -18.51 9.93
CA ARG A 51 -17.66 -17.74 10.48
C ARG A 51 -17.25 -16.53 11.31
N ARG A 52 -15.96 -16.21 11.40
CA ARG A 52 -15.50 -14.97 12.06
C ARG A 52 -15.97 -13.74 11.28
N LEU A 53 -16.12 -12.63 11.99
CA LEU A 53 -16.37 -11.32 11.37
C LEU A 53 -15.05 -10.69 10.95
N PHE A 54 -14.98 -10.23 9.69
CA PHE A 54 -13.88 -9.37 9.24
C PHE A 54 -14.27 -7.90 9.43
N ALA A 55 -13.39 -7.12 10.07
CA ALA A 55 -13.57 -5.69 10.29
C ALA A 55 -12.32 -4.92 9.88
N VAL A 56 -12.52 -3.83 9.14
CA VAL A 56 -11.46 -2.84 8.85
C VAL A 56 -11.63 -1.70 9.85
N VAL A 57 -10.63 -1.50 10.70
CA VAL A 57 -10.64 -0.51 11.78
C VAL A 57 -9.35 0.30 11.76
N GLY A 58 -9.44 1.59 12.07
CA GLY A 58 -8.28 2.48 12.08
C GLY A 58 -8.69 3.96 11.96
N PRO A 59 -7.72 4.88 12.05
CA PRO A 59 -7.99 6.30 11.80
C PRO A 59 -8.37 6.53 10.33
N CYS A 60 -9.06 7.64 10.06
CA CYS A 60 -9.39 8.05 8.70
C CYS A 60 -8.12 8.28 7.84
N SER A 61 -7.05 8.80 8.45
CA SER A 61 -5.75 8.99 7.82
C SER A 61 -4.64 8.90 8.86
N ILE A 62 -3.45 8.46 8.44
CA ILE A 62 -2.25 8.42 9.27
C ILE A 62 -1.42 9.66 8.95
N HIS A 63 -1.35 10.59 9.89
CA HIS A 63 -0.50 11.79 9.81
C HIS A 63 0.69 11.73 10.79
N ASP A 64 0.61 10.86 11.80
CA ASP A 64 1.68 10.60 12.76
C ASP A 64 1.89 9.08 12.88
N PRO A 65 3.07 8.56 12.48
CA PRO A 65 3.40 7.15 12.62
C PRO A 65 3.57 6.65 14.08
N LYS A 66 3.65 7.55 15.08
CA LYS A 66 3.89 7.22 16.49
C LYS A 66 2.64 7.29 17.39
N ALA A 67 1.54 7.85 16.89
CA ALA A 67 0.33 8.12 17.65
C ALA A 67 -0.49 6.87 18.00
#